data_AF-A0A968CJ57-F1
#
_entry.id   AF-A0A968CJ57-F1
#
_cell.length_a   1.000
_cell.length_b   1.000
_cell.length_c   1.000
_cell.angle_alpha   90.00
_cell.angle_beta   90.00
_cell.angle_gamma   90.00
#
_symmetry.space_group_name_H-M   'P 1'
#
loop_
_entity.id
_entity.type
_entity.pdbx_description
1 polymer ?
#
loop_
_entity_poly.entity_id
_entity_poly.type
_entity_poly.pdbx_seq_one_letter_code
_entity_poly.pdbx_strand_id
1 'polypeptide(L)'
;HGFEEANLLTDKSRKIWLKWKENLNEDDDWLPAQDDEFGELLHQYQDNYGTINCCAVDSNGDLASVTTTSGLRFKIPGRVGDSPIIGAGLYVDNQVGAAGSTGRGEANLKNLCSFMVVEFMRNGKSPEQACLEVCKRIVDHNKLEYLRTSEGKPNFNVKFYAVNKKGEYGSAAIYSGGEFQIADANGARKEEMAYLYKRQK
;
A
#
# COMPACT_ATOMS: atom_id res chain seq x y z
N HIS A 1 -10.30 9.07 -26.21
CA HIS A 1 -10.06 10.13 -25.20
C HIS A 1 -8.77 10.93 -25.41
N GLY A 2 -8.01 10.74 -26.51
CA GLY A 2 -6.88 11.63 -26.85
C GLY A 2 -5.59 11.42 -26.05
N PHE A 3 -5.44 10.32 -25.30
CA PHE A 3 -4.18 9.99 -24.65
C PHE A 3 -3.13 9.60 -25.68
N GLU A 4 -1.90 10.10 -25.51
CA GLU A 4 -0.75 9.76 -26.33
C GLU A 4 -0.10 8.47 -25.85
N GLU A 5 0.41 7.69 -26.81
CA GLU A 5 1.19 6.49 -26.50
C GLU A 5 2.62 6.90 -26.11
N ALA A 6 3.12 6.37 -24.99
CA ALA A 6 4.43 6.70 -24.48
C ALA A 6 5.16 5.45 -23.97
N ASN A 7 6.48 5.40 -24.16
CA ASN A 7 7.31 4.35 -23.58
C ASN A 7 7.62 4.67 -22.12
N LEU A 8 6.95 3.96 -21.20
CA LEU A 8 7.15 4.13 -19.75
C LEU A 8 8.32 3.30 -19.19
N LEU A 9 8.92 2.42 -20.00
CA LEU A 9 10.06 1.60 -19.59
C LEU A 9 11.36 2.40 -19.73
N THR A 10 11.79 3.00 -18.62
CA THR A 10 13.07 3.72 -18.54
C THR A 10 14.27 2.79 -18.73
N ASP A 11 15.40 3.33 -19.18
CA ASP A 11 16.65 2.56 -19.32
C ASP A 11 17.11 1.93 -18.00
N LYS A 12 16.93 2.65 -16.88
CA LYS A 12 17.22 2.12 -15.54
C LYS A 12 16.35 0.91 -15.22
N SER A 13 15.04 1.02 -15.41
CA SER A 13 14.09 -0.08 -15.17
C SER A 13 14.36 -1.27 -16.10
N ARG A 14 14.71 -1.02 -17.36
CA ARG A 14 15.07 -2.07 -18.34
C ARG A 14 16.31 -2.84 -17.91
N LYS A 15 17.38 -2.15 -17.48
CA LYS A 15 18.61 -2.80 -16.99
C LYS A 15 18.35 -3.69 -15.77
N ILE A 16 17.56 -3.19 -14.81
CA ILE A 16 17.17 -3.97 -13.62
C ILE A 16 16.34 -5.20 -14.01
N TRP A 17 15.39 -5.04 -14.93
CA TRP A 17 14.56 -6.15 -15.40
C TRP A 17 15.35 -7.24 -16.12
N LEU A 18 16.28 -6.86 -17.01
CA LEU A 18 17.13 -7.82 -17.71
C LEU A 18 18.01 -8.59 -16.73
N LYS A 19 18.64 -7.89 -15.78
CA LYS A 19 19.48 -8.54 -14.76
C LYS A 19 18.67 -9.45 -13.84
N TRP A 20 17.44 -9.08 -13.45
CA TRP A 20 16.53 -9.98 -12.74
C TRP A 20 16.20 -11.23 -13.54
N LYS A 21 15.90 -11.08 -14.83
CA LYS A 21 15.55 -12.19 -15.72
C LYS A 21 16.74 -13.16 -15.93
N GLU A 22 17.97 -12.66 -15.91
CA GLU A 22 19.19 -13.45 -16.07
C GLU A 22 19.58 -14.24 -14.81
N ASN A 23 19.14 -13.80 -13.62
CA ASN A 23 19.56 -14.35 -12.34
C ASN A 23 18.40 -14.99 -11.55
N LEU A 24 17.35 -15.49 -12.24
CA LEU A 24 16.23 -16.14 -11.57
C LEU A 24 16.69 -17.34 -10.74
N ASN A 25 16.14 -17.48 -9.55
CA ASN A 25 16.37 -18.62 -8.69
C ASN A 25 15.72 -19.86 -9.31
N GLU A 26 16.42 -21.00 -9.28
CA GLU A 26 15.95 -22.27 -9.81
C GLU A 26 14.77 -22.86 -9.02
N ASP A 27 14.64 -22.52 -7.73
CA ASP A 27 13.61 -23.04 -6.82
C ASP A 27 12.38 -22.10 -6.71
N ASP A 28 12.59 -20.80 -6.95
CA ASP A 28 11.54 -19.77 -6.93
C ASP A 28 11.78 -18.86 -8.14
N ASP A 29 11.28 -19.30 -9.30
CA ASP A 29 11.36 -18.66 -10.65
C ASP A 29 10.96 -17.16 -10.69
N TRP A 30 10.61 -16.57 -9.55
CA TRP A 30 10.15 -15.21 -9.34
C TRP A 30 11.20 -14.25 -8.78
N LEU A 31 12.20 -14.73 -8.03
CA LEU A 31 13.18 -13.88 -7.35
C LEU A 31 14.60 -14.29 -7.75
N PRO A 32 15.58 -13.37 -7.68
CA PRO A 32 16.95 -13.76 -7.93
C PRO A 32 17.57 -14.53 -6.77
N ALA A 33 18.68 -15.20 -7.03
CA ALA A 33 19.52 -15.79 -6.00
C ALA A 33 19.90 -14.73 -4.94
N GLN A 34 19.77 -15.05 -3.65
CA GLN A 34 19.96 -14.08 -2.56
C GLN A 34 21.44 -13.83 -2.22
N ASP A 35 22.33 -14.69 -2.68
CA ASP A 35 23.76 -14.75 -2.34
C ASP A 35 24.67 -14.04 -3.35
N ASP A 36 24.10 -13.32 -4.32
CA ASP A 36 24.86 -12.47 -5.25
C ASP A 36 24.68 -10.96 -5.00
N GLU A 37 25.62 -10.16 -5.54
CA GLU A 37 25.63 -8.69 -5.41
C GLU A 37 24.33 -8.05 -5.94
N PHE A 38 23.65 -8.71 -6.87
CA PHE A 38 22.42 -8.20 -7.45
C PHE A 38 21.18 -8.48 -6.61
N GLY A 39 21.10 -9.65 -5.97
CA GLY A 39 20.13 -9.99 -4.95
C GLY A 39 20.16 -8.94 -3.83
N GLU A 40 21.35 -8.63 -3.32
CA GLU A 40 21.58 -7.55 -2.34
C GLU A 40 21.10 -6.17 -2.82
N LEU A 41 21.44 -5.78 -4.06
CA LEU A 41 20.96 -4.52 -4.63
C LEU A 41 19.44 -4.49 -4.76
N LEU A 42 18.81 -5.60 -5.15
CA LEU A 42 17.37 -5.71 -5.31
C LEU A 42 16.63 -5.64 -3.98
N HIS A 43 17.23 -6.07 -2.86
CA HIS A 43 16.65 -5.90 -1.53
C HIS A 43 16.33 -4.42 -1.24
N GLN A 44 17.13 -3.47 -1.74
CA GLN A 44 16.84 -2.03 -1.59
C GLN A 44 15.57 -1.58 -2.34
N TYR A 45 15.21 -2.30 -3.40
CA TYR A 45 13.97 -2.10 -4.16
C TYR A 45 12.83 -3.00 -3.65
N GLN A 46 13.09 -3.90 -2.69
CA GLN A 46 12.08 -4.85 -2.22
C GLN A 46 10.96 -4.21 -1.40
N ASP A 47 11.31 -3.17 -0.64
CA ASP A 47 10.41 -2.50 0.30
C ASP A 47 9.45 -1.48 -0.36
N ASN A 48 9.62 -1.18 -1.65
CA ASN A 48 8.84 -0.18 -2.37
C ASN A 48 7.91 -0.81 -3.42
N TYR A 49 6.60 -0.57 -3.26
CA TYR A 49 5.55 -1.02 -4.18
C TYR A 49 5.25 0.01 -5.29
N GLY A 50 5.77 1.24 -5.19
CA GLY A 50 5.54 2.32 -6.16
C GLY A 50 4.09 2.82 -6.22
N THR A 51 3.23 2.40 -5.28
CA THR A 51 1.84 2.87 -5.16
C THR A 51 1.77 4.17 -4.38
N ILE A 52 0.90 5.07 -4.80
CA ILE A 52 0.46 6.23 -4.03
C ILE A 52 -1.05 6.23 -3.89
N ASN A 53 -1.54 6.62 -2.71
CA ASN A 53 -2.91 7.02 -2.49
C ASN A 53 -2.94 8.49 -2.03
N CYS A 54 -3.93 9.23 -2.49
CA CYS A 54 -4.24 10.57 -2.00
C CYS A 54 -5.74 10.64 -1.71
N CYS A 55 -6.09 10.99 -0.48
CA CYS A 55 -7.46 11.31 -0.08
C CYS A 55 -7.55 12.82 0.21
N ALA A 56 -8.64 13.45 -0.18
CA ALA A 56 -8.88 14.87 0.04
C ALA A 56 -10.33 15.12 0.44
N VAL A 57 -10.52 16.18 1.21
CA VAL A 57 -11.82 16.83 1.44
C VAL A 57 -11.68 18.29 1.01
N ASP A 58 -12.61 18.78 0.19
CA ASP A 58 -12.57 20.16 -0.28
C ASP A 58 -13.32 21.12 0.67
N SER A 59 -13.35 22.42 0.31
CA SER A 59 -14.03 23.45 1.11
C SER A 59 -15.56 23.33 1.15
N ASN A 60 -16.16 22.59 0.22
CA ASN A 60 -17.59 22.25 0.25
C ASN A 60 -17.86 21.01 1.11
N GLY A 61 -16.79 20.38 1.62
CA GLY A 61 -16.83 19.14 2.35
C GLY A 61 -16.85 17.91 1.44
N ASP A 62 -16.71 18.04 0.12
CA ASP A 62 -16.75 16.91 -0.80
C ASP A 62 -15.45 16.09 -0.74
N LEU A 63 -15.62 14.78 -0.66
CA LEU A 63 -14.55 13.82 -0.50
C LEU A 63 -14.15 13.21 -1.86
N ALA A 64 -12.85 13.05 -2.06
CA ALA A 64 -12.29 12.34 -3.20
C ALA A 64 -11.09 11.49 -2.78
N SER A 65 -10.81 10.43 -3.54
CA SER A 65 -9.61 9.63 -3.38
C SER A 65 -9.10 9.13 -4.72
N VAL A 66 -7.79 9.02 -4.85
CA VAL A 66 -7.12 8.44 -6.01
C VAL A 66 -6.02 7.49 -5.55
N THR A 67 -5.95 6.31 -6.17
CA THR A 67 -4.83 5.38 -6.00
C THR A 67 -4.27 5.03 -7.37
N THR A 68 -2.96 5.10 -7.53
CA THR A 68 -2.28 4.70 -8.76
C THR A 68 -0.97 3.97 -8.47
N THR A 69 -0.61 3.05 -9.36
CA THR A 69 0.57 2.19 -9.21
C THR A 69 0.98 1.57 -10.54
N SER A 70 2.25 1.18 -10.66
CA SER A 70 2.70 0.21 -11.66
C SER A 70 2.50 -1.25 -11.20
N GLY A 71 2.16 -1.47 -9.94
CA GLY A 71 1.93 -2.77 -9.31
C GLY A 71 3.22 -3.40 -8.75
N LEU A 72 3.15 -4.69 -8.41
CA LEU A 72 4.35 -5.41 -8.01
C LEU A 72 5.38 -5.43 -9.16
N ARG A 73 6.63 -5.17 -8.82
CA ARG A 73 7.77 -5.41 -9.72
C ARG A 73 7.75 -6.88 -10.17
N PHE A 74 8.15 -7.08 -11.43
CA PHE A 74 8.29 -8.39 -12.08
C PHE A 74 7.06 -9.28 -12.14
N LYS A 75 5.88 -8.80 -11.70
CA LYS A 75 4.60 -9.54 -11.66
C LYS A 75 4.30 -10.32 -12.94
N ILE A 76 3.55 -11.43 -12.79
CA ILE A 76 2.97 -12.18 -13.91
C ILE A 76 2.27 -11.20 -14.85
N PRO A 77 2.51 -11.26 -16.17
CA PRO A 77 1.76 -10.48 -17.14
C PRO A 77 0.25 -10.62 -16.91
N GLY A 78 -0.45 -9.49 -16.79
CA GLY A 78 -1.88 -9.46 -16.48
C GLY A 78 -2.24 -9.50 -14.99
N ARG A 79 -1.28 -9.65 -14.06
CA ARG A 79 -1.58 -9.54 -12.62
C ARG A 79 -2.12 -8.15 -12.27
N VAL A 80 -3.26 -8.12 -11.59
CA VAL A 80 -3.93 -6.92 -11.08
C VAL A 80 -3.87 -6.92 -9.55
N GLY A 81 -3.52 -5.77 -8.98
CA GLY A 81 -3.52 -5.54 -7.53
C GLY A 81 -4.82 -4.88 -7.04
N ASP A 82 -4.76 -4.29 -5.86
CA ASP A 82 -5.87 -3.60 -5.21
C ASP A 82 -6.12 -2.17 -5.73
N SER A 83 -5.07 -1.48 -6.17
CA SER A 83 -5.15 -0.06 -6.56
C SER A 83 -6.29 0.31 -7.52
N PRO A 84 -6.62 -0.47 -8.57
CA PRO A 84 -7.73 -0.13 -9.47
C PRO A 84 -9.10 -0.67 -9.00
N ILE A 85 -9.18 -1.32 -7.84
CA ILE A 85 -10.39 -2.01 -7.36
C ILE A 85 -11.03 -1.21 -6.22
N ILE A 86 -12.24 -0.70 -6.48
CA ILE A 86 -13.06 0.02 -5.51
C ILE A 86 -13.35 -0.89 -4.31
N GLY A 87 -13.18 -0.36 -3.11
CA GLY A 87 -13.33 -1.08 -1.85
C GLY A 87 -12.06 -1.79 -1.38
N ALA A 88 -11.10 -2.05 -2.26
CA ALA A 88 -9.81 -2.64 -1.90
C ALA A 88 -8.72 -1.57 -1.74
N GLY A 89 -8.24 -0.98 -2.85
CA GLY A 89 -7.15 -0.01 -2.85
C GLY A 89 -7.58 1.45 -2.68
N LEU A 90 -8.88 1.74 -2.88
CA LEU A 90 -9.52 3.00 -2.53
C LEU A 90 -11.02 2.82 -2.29
N TYR A 91 -11.61 3.64 -1.45
CA TYR A 91 -13.07 3.76 -1.30
C TYR A 91 -13.43 5.15 -0.78
N VAL A 92 -14.54 5.70 -1.27
CA VAL A 92 -15.05 7.01 -0.88
C VAL A 92 -16.54 6.90 -0.64
N ASP A 93 -16.99 7.34 0.53
CA ASP A 93 -18.39 7.67 0.79
C ASP A 93 -18.44 9.12 1.25
N ASN A 94 -19.11 9.97 0.47
CA ASN A 94 -19.16 11.41 0.72
C ASN A 94 -19.91 11.79 2.01
N GLN A 95 -20.61 10.85 2.65
CA GLN A 95 -21.26 11.06 3.94
C GLN A 95 -20.38 10.64 5.13
N VAL A 96 -19.27 9.94 4.88
CA VAL A 96 -18.45 9.34 5.94
C VAL A 96 -16.98 9.75 5.82
N GLY A 97 -16.34 9.36 4.73
CA GLY A 97 -14.90 9.49 4.57
C GLY A 97 -14.36 8.79 3.33
N ALA A 98 -13.08 8.99 3.11
CA ALA A 98 -12.30 8.39 2.05
C ALA A 98 -11.11 7.65 2.64
N ALA A 99 -10.77 6.51 2.06
CA ALA A 99 -9.60 5.75 2.45
C ALA A 99 -8.95 5.10 1.24
N GLY A 100 -7.64 4.86 1.34
CA GLY A 100 -6.88 4.06 0.41
C GLY A 100 -5.63 3.48 1.03
N SER A 101 -4.86 2.75 0.24
CA SER A 101 -3.72 2.00 0.77
C SER A 101 -2.53 1.88 -0.18
N THR A 102 -1.39 1.52 0.41
CA THR A 102 -0.19 1.05 -0.28
C THR A 102 0.29 -0.25 0.38
N GLY A 103 1.05 -1.06 -0.35
CA GLY A 103 1.60 -2.31 0.17
C GLY A 103 1.18 -3.54 -0.64
N ARG A 104 1.02 -4.67 0.04
CA ARG A 104 0.65 -5.95 -0.58
C ARG A 104 -0.81 -5.97 -1.04
N GLY A 105 -1.04 -5.75 -2.33
CA GLY A 105 -2.38 -5.68 -2.91
C GLY A 105 -3.25 -6.92 -2.69
N GLU A 106 -2.69 -8.13 -2.70
CA GLU A 106 -3.43 -9.36 -2.42
C GLU A 106 -4.01 -9.39 -1.00
N ALA A 107 -3.32 -8.76 -0.03
CA ALA A 107 -3.83 -8.62 1.33
C ALA A 107 -4.98 -7.61 1.38
N ASN A 108 -4.89 -6.50 0.64
CA ASN A 108 -5.98 -5.53 0.51
C ASN A 108 -7.24 -6.15 -0.11
N LEU A 109 -7.08 -6.87 -1.23
CA LEU A 109 -8.17 -7.52 -1.96
C LEU A 109 -8.94 -8.52 -1.10
N LYS A 110 -8.21 -9.41 -0.39
CA LYS A 110 -8.83 -10.43 0.48
C LYS A 110 -9.65 -9.84 1.62
N ASN A 111 -9.40 -8.59 1.99
CA ASN A 111 -9.93 -7.97 3.19
C ASN A 111 -10.91 -6.83 2.95
N LEU A 112 -11.12 -6.42 1.68
CA LEU A 112 -11.91 -5.23 1.31
C LEU A 112 -11.46 -3.99 2.10
N CYS A 113 -10.14 -3.79 2.17
CA CYS A 113 -9.56 -2.92 3.19
C CYS A 113 -10.07 -1.49 3.18
N SER A 114 -10.03 -0.79 2.04
CA SER A 114 -10.46 0.62 2.00
C SER A 114 -11.94 0.80 2.31
N PHE A 115 -12.78 -0.13 1.87
CA PHE A 115 -14.19 -0.19 2.27
C PHE A 115 -14.32 -0.34 3.79
N MET A 116 -13.60 -1.30 4.38
CA MET A 116 -13.63 -1.53 5.82
C MET A 116 -13.13 -0.34 6.65
N VAL A 117 -12.11 0.39 6.18
CA VAL A 117 -11.67 1.63 6.85
C VAL A 117 -12.82 2.65 6.91
N VAL A 118 -13.52 2.86 5.79
CA VAL A 118 -14.66 3.78 5.74
C VAL A 118 -15.81 3.28 6.62
N GLU A 119 -16.11 1.99 6.63
CA GLU A 119 -17.16 1.45 7.51
C GLU A 119 -16.80 1.53 9.00
N PHE A 120 -15.52 1.40 9.36
CA PHE A 120 -15.09 1.65 10.73
C PHE A 120 -15.27 3.12 11.13
N MET A 121 -14.98 4.06 10.22
CA MET A 121 -15.29 5.48 10.44
C MET A 121 -16.80 5.73 10.55
N ARG A 122 -17.63 5.05 9.72
CA ARG A 122 -19.09 5.10 9.81
C ARG A 122 -19.59 4.69 11.19
N ASN A 123 -18.92 3.71 11.81
CA ASN A 123 -19.20 3.23 13.15
C ASN A 123 -18.50 4.04 14.26
N GLY A 124 -18.05 5.26 13.96
CA GLY A 124 -17.60 6.24 14.96
C GLY A 124 -16.12 6.16 15.34
N LYS A 125 -15.31 5.33 14.68
CA LYS A 125 -13.84 5.36 14.88
C LYS A 125 -13.22 6.59 14.22
N SER A 126 -12.15 7.11 14.82
CA SER A 126 -11.31 8.09 14.12
C SER A 126 -10.64 7.45 12.88
N PRO A 127 -10.20 8.24 11.89
CA PRO A 127 -9.51 7.70 10.71
C PRO A 127 -8.30 6.83 11.06
N GLU A 128 -7.47 7.22 12.04
CA GLU A 128 -6.33 6.43 12.50
C GLU A 128 -6.77 5.10 13.14
N GLN A 129 -7.76 5.14 14.04
CA GLN A 129 -8.29 3.94 14.68
C GLN A 129 -8.88 2.98 13.64
N ALA A 130 -9.61 3.49 12.66
CA ALA A 130 -10.17 2.71 11.56
C ALA A 130 -9.07 2.02 10.74
N CYS A 131 -7.99 2.74 10.41
CA CYS A 131 -6.82 2.17 9.73
C CYS A 131 -6.18 1.04 10.56
N LEU A 132 -6.00 1.24 11.87
CA LEU A 132 -5.43 0.22 12.77
C LEU A 132 -6.29 -1.04 12.84
N GLU A 133 -7.63 -0.93 12.87
CA GLU A 133 -8.49 -2.12 12.86
C GLU A 133 -8.33 -2.94 11.57
N VAL A 134 -8.16 -2.29 10.43
CA VAL A 134 -7.93 -2.99 9.16
C VAL A 134 -6.55 -3.64 9.13
N CYS A 135 -5.52 -3.02 9.71
CA CYS A 135 -4.23 -3.69 9.91
C CYS A 135 -4.40 -4.98 10.73
N LYS A 136 -5.18 -4.96 11.83
CA LYS A 136 -5.39 -6.15 12.67
C LYS A 136 -6.12 -7.24 11.89
N ARG A 137 -7.16 -6.87 11.13
CA ARG A 137 -7.90 -7.78 10.25
C ARG A 137 -6.97 -8.48 9.25
N ILE A 138 -6.04 -7.76 8.63
CA ILE A 138 -5.05 -8.37 7.72
C ILE A 138 -4.17 -9.38 8.45
N VAL A 139 -3.67 -9.02 9.64
CA VAL A 139 -2.84 -9.92 10.45
C VAL A 139 -3.61 -11.19 10.78
N ASP A 140 -4.85 -11.07 11.25
CA ASP A 140 -5.68 -12.19 11.66
C ASP A 140 -5.99 -13.14 10.49
N HIS A 141 -6.21 -12.60 9.30
CA HIS A 141 -6.50 -13.37 8.09
C HIS A 141 -5.26 -13.88 7.36
N ASN A 142 -4.05 -13.41 7.70
CA ASN A 142 -2.83 -13.89 7.07
C ASN A 142 -2.48 -15.29 7.58
N LYS A 143 -2.93 -16.34 6.88
CA LYS A 143 -2.70 -17.75 7.24
C LYS A 143 -1.59 -18.46 6.46
N LEU A 144 -1.03 -17.82 5.44
CA LEU A 144 -0.05 -18.44 4.55
C LEU A 144 1.35 -18.40 5.18
N GLU A 145 1.98 -19.57 5.32
CA GLU A 145 3.28 -19.71 6.01
C GLU A 145 4.39 -18.91 5.34
N TYR A 146 4.48 -18.93 4.01
CA TYR A 146 5.46 -18.14 3.26
C TYR A 146 5.24 -16.62 3.35
N LEU A 147 4.11 -16.16 3.93
CA LEU A 147 3.83 -14.76 4.22
C LEU A 147 3.96 -14.42 5.71
N ARG A 148 4.59 -15.29 6.50
CA ARG A 148 4.78 -15.11 7.93
C ARG A 148 6.25 -15.12 8.30
N THR A 149 6.60 -14.36 9.33
CA THR A 149 7.88 -14.46 10.02
C THR A 149 7.90 -15.69 10.92
N SER A 150 9.07 -16.04 11.47
CA SER A 150 9.20 -17.07 12.50
C SER A 150 8.35 -16.82 13.75
N GLU A 151 8.04 -15.55 14.04
CA GLU A 151 7.12 -15.13 15.12
C GLU A 151 5.63 -15.22 14.73
N GLY A 152 5.31 -15.70 13.52
CA GLY A 152 3.94 -15.84 13.02
C GLY A 152 3.28 -14.54 12.54
N LYS A 153 4.00 -13.42 12.50
CA LYS A 153 3.49 -12.11 12.03
C LYS A 153 3.65 -11.97 10.51
N PRO A 154 2.89 -11.11 9.81
CA PRO A 154 3.06 -10.92 8.37
C PRO A 154 4.49 -10.51 7.99
N ASN A 155 5.12 -11.13 7.00
CA ASN A 155 6.44 -10.70 6.51
C ASN A 155 6.38 -9.53 5.51
N PHE A 156 5.24 -8.84 5.45
CA PHE A 156 4.99 -7.71 4.56
C PHE A 156 4.32 -6.58 5.34
N ASN A 157 4.32 -5.38 4.76
CA ASN A 157 3.63 -4.23 5.32
C ASN A 157 2.47 -3.78 4.41
N VAL A 158 1.44 -3.21 5.02
CA VAL A 158 0.33 -2.52 4.36
C VAL A 158 0.10 -1.23 5.13
N LYS A 159 -0.04 -0.13 4.40
CA LYS A 159 -0.20 1.22 4.94
C LYS A 159 -1.53 1.79 4.46
N PHE A 160 -2.27 2.40 5.36
CA PHE A 160 -3.57 3.00 5.11
C PHE A 160 -3.53 4.50 5.35
N TYR A 161 -4.33 5.22 4.59
CA TYR A 161 -4.50 6.66 4.65
C TYR A 161 -6.00 6.94 4.62
N ALA A 162 -6.49 7.80 5.50
CA ALA A 162 -7.90 8.11 5.58
C ALA A 162 -8.16 9.57 5.99
N VAL A 163 -9.27 10.10 5.49
CA VAL A 163 -9.85 11.39 5.87
C VAL A 163 -11.35 11.20 6.01
N ASN A 164 -11.97 11.82 7.01
CA ASN A 164 -13.42 11.79 7.19
C ASN A 164 -14.09 13.09 6.75
N LYS A 165 -15.43 13.12 6.78
CA LYS A 165 -16.24 14.28 6.36
C LYS A 165 -15.96 15.57 7.13
N LYS A 166 -15.38 15.48 8.33
CA LYS A 166 -15.01 16.63 9.17
C LYS A 166 -13.61 17.16 8.85
N GLY A 167 -12.87 16.51 7.95
CA GLY A 167 -11.46 16.80 7.68
C GLY A 167 -10.50 16.26 8.75
N GLU A 168 -10.97 15.46 9.70
CA GLU A 168 -10.08 14.67 10.55
C GLU A 168 -9.41 13.63 9.65
N TYR A 169 -8.12 13.40 9.86
CA TYR A 169 -7.32 12.48 9.07
C TYR A 169 -6.56 11.51 9.96
N GLY A 170 -5.99 10.47 9.36
CA GLY A 170 -5.19 9.50 10.07
C GLY A 170 -4.61 8.46 9.13
N SER A 171 -3.62 7.74 9.64
CA SER A 171 -2.96 6.68 8.89
C SER A 171 -2.48 5.59 9.84
N ALA A 172 -2.37 4.37 9.34
CA ALA A 172 -1.76 3.29 10.10
C ALA A 172 -1.07 2.27 9.20
N ALA A 173 -0.12 1.55 9.76
CA ALA A 173 0.59 0.46 9.11
C ALA A 173 0.65 -0.79 9.98
N ILE A 174 0.93 -1.95 9.39
CA ILE A 174 1.20 -3.18 10.17
C ILE A 174 2.50 -3.00 10.97
N TYR A 175 3.55 -2.49 10.33
CA TYR A 175 4.85 -2.24 10.94
C TYR A 175 5.19 -0.75 11.00
N SER A 176 5.88 -0.35 12.08
CA SER A 176 6.41 1.00 12.32
C SER A 176 7.37 1.49 11.22
N GLY A 177 7.67 2.79 11.24
CA GLY A 177 8.59 3.43 10.28
C GLY A 177 7.91 3.92 8.99
N GLY A 178 6.59 3.97 8.97
CA GLY A 178 5.82 4.63 7.92
C GLY A 178 5.64 6.12 8.22
N GLU A 179 5.70 6.94 7.18
CA GLU A 179 5.34 8.36 7.19
C GLU A 179 4.25 8.61 6.16
N PHE A 180 3.43 9.62 6.37
CA PHE A 180 2.49 10.15 5.39
C PHE A 180 2.62 11.67 5.27
N GLN A 181 2.16 12.21 4.14
CA GLN A 181 2.11 13.66 3.91
C GLN A 181 0.69 14.15 4.15
N ILE A 182 0.58 15.30 4.79
CA ILE A 182 -0.67 16.05 4.88
C ILE A 182 -0.42 17.47 4.37
N ALA A 183 -1.44 18.07 3.77
CA ALA A 183 -1.45 19.48 3.44
C ALA A 183 -2.81 20.07 3.84
N ASP A 184 -2.78 21.05 4.74
CA ASP A 184 -3.95 21.77 5.23
C ASP A 184 -3.67 23.29 5.25
N ALA A 185 -4.54 24.08 5.89
CA ALA A 185 -4.38 25.52 6.01
C ALA A 185 -3.08 25.96 6.73
N ASN A 186 -2.43 25.07 7.48
CA ASN A 186 -1.17 25.32 8.17
C ASN A 186 0.06 24.89 7.34
N GLY A 187 -0.16 24.46 6.09
CA GLY A 187 0.89 24.05 5.16
C GLY A 187 1.10 22.54 5.08
N ALA A 188 2.10 22.15 4.27
CA ALA A 188 2.45 20.75 4.06
C ALA A 188 3.47 20.27 5.10
N ARG A 189 3.23 19.07 5.65
CA ARG A 189 4.13 18.44 6.63
C ARG A 189 4.10 16.93 6.53
N LYS A 190 5.15 16.31 7.07
CA LYS A 190 5.22 14.86 7.29
C LYS A 190 4.70 14.53 8.67
N GLU A 191 3.98 13.43 8.79
CA GLU A 191 3.59 12.87 10.09
C GLU A 191 3.89 11.36 10.12
N GLU A 192 4.17 10.84 11.31
CA GLU A 192 4.40 9.41 11.53
C GLU A 192 3.08 8.64 11.50
N MET A 193 3.11 7.44 10.93
CA MET A 193 1.95 6.54 10.94
C MET A 193 1.83 5.82 12.28
N ALA A 194 0.59 5.62 12.74
CA ALA A 194 0.32 4.63 13.78
C ALA A 194 0.70 3.22 13.29
N TYR A 195 0.98 2.29 14.22
CA TYR A 195 1.40 0.95 13.85
C TYR A 195 0.98 -0.13 14.86
N LEU A 196 0.89 -1.39 14.40
CA LEU A 196 0.66 -2.54 15.28
C LEU A 196 1.94 -3.10 15.88
N TYR A 197 2.99 -3.22 15.06
CA TYR A 197 4.24 -3.84 15.45
C TYR A 197 5.42 -2.92 15.22
N LYS A 198 6.35 -2.89 16.18
CA LYS A 198 7.64 -2.24 15.99
C LYS A 198 8.51 -3.09 15.06
N ARG A 199 9.07 -2.51 13.99
CA ARG A 199 10.03 -3.19 13.11
C ARG A 199 11.30 -3.44 13.92
N GLN A 200 11.70 -4.70 14.08
CA GLN A 200 13.01 -5.04 14.63
C GLN A 200 14.05 -4.66 13.55
N LYS A 201 15.11 -3.95 13.97
CA LYS A 201 16.22 -3.57 13.08
C LYS A 201 17.15 -4.75 12.86
#